data_AF-A0A9W6PFH7-F1
#
_entry.id   AF-A0A9W6PFH7-F1
#
_cell.length_a   1.000
_cell.length_b   1.000
_cell.length_c   1.000
_cell.angle_alpha   90.00
_cell.angle_beta   90.00
_cell.angle_gamma   90.00
#
_symmetry.space_group_name_H-M   'P 1'
#
loop_
_entity.id
_entity.type
_entity.pdbx_description
1 polymer ?
#
loop_
_entity_poly.entity_id
_entity_poly.type
_entity_poly.pdbx_seq_one_letter_code
_entity_poly.pdbx_strand_id
1 'polypeptide(L)' 'MITVTRVRLDTGAPAVVRATAEHLVLAVDDRHITPTGAAAIETALNGLAGQGPESASDGDSR' A
#
# COMPACT_ATOMS: atom_id res chain seq x y z
N MET A 1 -2.36 6.30 6.27
CA MET A 1 -2.31 4.85 6.55
C MET A 1 -2.93 4.12 5.38
N ILE A 2 -2.26 3.08 4.89
CA ILE A 2 -2.68 2.32 3.71
C ILE A 2 -3.44 1.08 4.18
N THR A 3 -4.61 0.82 3.62
CA THR A 3 -5.41 -0.36 3.94
C THR A 3 -5.52 -1.27 2.74
N VAL A 4 -5.21 -2.56 2.92
CA VAL A 4 -5.34 -3.57 1.87
C VAL A 4 -6.46 -4.53 2.23
N THR A 5 -7.45 -4.65 1.37
CA THR A 5 -8.61 -5.53 1.61
C THR A 5 -8.70 -6.59 0.53
N ARG A 6 -8.80 -7.85 0.97
CA ARG A 6 -9.10 -8.98 0.09
C ARG A 6 -10.63 -9.11 -0.02
N VAL A 7 -11.16 -8.93 -1.23
CA VAL A 7 -12.60 -8.92 -1.49
C VAL A 7 -12.90 -9.48 -2.89
N ARG A 8 -14.12 -9.94 -3.15
CA ARG A 8 -14.54 -10.30 -4.52
C ARG A 8 -14.72 -9.04 -5.35
N LEU A 9 -14.12 -8.97 -6.54
CA LEU A 9 -14.34 -7.87 -7.49
C LEU A 9 -15.15 -8.38 -8.69
N ASP A 10 -16.33 -7.80 -8.90
CA ASP A 10 -17.24 -8.20 -9.98
C ASP A 10 -16.81 -7.67 -11.37
N THR A 11 -15.85 -6.74 -11.39
CA THR A 11 -15.36 -6.07 -12.61
C THR A 11 -14.38 -6.92 -13.42
N GLY A 12 -13.94 -8.07 -12.88
CA GLY A 12 -12.88 -8.90 -13.47
C GLY A 12 -11.47 -8.30 -13.35
N ALA A 13 -11.33 -7.10 -12.78
CA ALA A 13 -10.04 -6.50 -12.49
C ALA A 13 -9.36 -7.24 -11.32
N PRO A 14 -8.04 -7.49 -11.38
CA PRO A 14 -7.33 -8.18 -10.29
C PRO A 14 -7.20 -7.31 -9.04
N ALA A 15 -7.23 -5.98 -9.18
CA ALA A 15 -7.21 -5.03 -8.08
C ALA A 15 -7.81 -3.68 -8.46
N VAL A 16 -8.26 -2.92 -7.46
CA VAL A 16 -8.73 -1.54 -7.58
C VAL A 16 -8.06 -0.70 -6.49
N VAL A 17 -7.60 0.50 -6.86
CA VAL A 17 -6.97 1.45 -5.94
C VAL A 17 -7.79 2.73 -5.88
N ARG A 18 -8.02 3.21 -4.66
CA ARG A 18 -8.56 4.54 -4.41
C ARG A 18 -7.62 5.32 -3.50
N ALA A 19 -7.17 6.48 -3.97
CA ALA A 19 -6.38 7.42 -3.19
C ALA A 19 -7.21 8.68 -2.90
N THR A 20 -7.17 9.13 -1.65
CA THR A 20 -7.64 10.44 -1.19
C THR A 20 -6.46 11.18 -0.55
N ALA A 21 -6.67 12.44 -0.16
CA ALA A 21 -5.64 13.22 0.53
C ALA A 21 -5.17 12.56 1.85
N GLU A 22 -6.00 11.72 2.46
CA GLU A 22 -5.77 11.15 3.80
C GLU A 22 -5.50 9.65 3.77
N HIS A 23 -6.01 8.95 2.74
CA HIS A 23 -6.06 7.49 2.71
C HIS A 23 -5.73 6.92 1.35
N LEU A 24 -5.07 5.76 1.35
CA LEU A 24 -4.97 4.89 0.19
C LEU A 24 -5.61 3.55 0.54
N VAL A 25 -6.61 3.16 -0.25
CA VAL A 25 -7.31 1.89 -0.13
C VAL A 25 -6.99 1.05 -1.35
N LEU A 26 -6.44 -0.14 -1.13
CA LEU A 26 -6.18 -1.14 -2.16
C LEU A 26 -7.12 -2.33 -1.93
N ALA A 27 -8.03 -2.58 -2.86
CA ALA A 27 -8.85 -3.78 -2.88
C ALA A 27 -8.25 -4.77 -3.90
N VAL A 28 -7.98 -6.00 -3.46
CA VAL A 28 -7.43 -7.06 -4.33
C VAL A 28 -8.44 -8.20 -4.41
N ASP A 29 -8.68 -8.69 -5.62
CA ASP A 29 -9.60 -9.80 -5.84
C ASP A 29 -9.09 -11.07 -5.17
N ASP A 30 -9.95 -11.71 -4.39
CA ASP A 30 -9.60 -12.88 -3.57
C ASP A 30 -9.17 -14.13 -4.36
N ARG A 31 -9.38 -14.19 -5.68
CA ARG A 31 -8.88 -15.26 -6.57
C ARG A 31 -7.40 -15.13 -6.86
N HIS A 32 -6.88 -13.91 -6.76
CA HIS A 32 -5.53 -13.57 -7.18
C HIS A 32 -4.58 -13.41 -6.00
N ILE A 33 -5.10 -13.43 -4.76
CA ILE A 33 -4.29 -13.23 -3.57
C ILE A 33 -4.73 -14.09 -2.38
N THR A 34 -3.75 -14.59 -1.64
CA THR A 34 -3.98 -15.26 -0.37
C THR A 34 -4.18 -14.25 0.76
N PRO A 35 -4.81 -14.63 1.88
CA PRO A 35 -4.88 -13.76 3.06
C PRO A 35 -3.50 -13.28 3.53
N THR A 36 -2.50 -14.18 3.56
CA THR A 36 -1.11 -13.84 3.93
C THR A 36 -0.49 -12.86 2.95
N GLY A 37 -0.74 -13.02 1.64
CA GLY A 37 -0.25 -12.09 0.63
C GLY A 37 -0.83 -10.69 0.81
N ALA A 38 -2.13 -10.58 1.09
CA ALA A 38 -2.77 -9.29 1.34
C ALA A 38 -2.17 -8.57 2.56
N ALA A 39 -1.94 -9.30 3.66
CA ALA A 39 -1.30 -8.75 4.86
C ALA A 39 0.17 -8.33 4.62
N ALA A 40 0.91 -9.10 3.80
CA ALA A 40 2.28 -8.76 3.43
C ALA A 40 2.35 -7.47 2.60
N ILE A 41 1.43 -7.29 1.64
CA ILE A 41 1.32 -6.05 0.85
C ILE A 41 0.98 -4.87 1.76
N GLU A 42 0.01 -5.02 2.67
CA GLU A 42 -0.35 -3.95 3.62
C GLU A 42 0.86 -3.53 4.46
N THR A 43 1.60 -4.50 4.98
CA THR A 43 2.81 -4.26 5.76
C THR A 43 3.88 -3.56 4.92
N ALA A 44 4.14 -4.03 3.71
CA ALA A 44 5.16 -3.44 2.82
C ALA A 44 4.81 -1.98 2.44
N LEU A 45 3.56 -1.70 2.10
CA LEU A 45 3.11 -0.37 1.72
C LEU A 45 3.14 0.61 2.90
N ASN A 46 2.70 0.19 4.09
CA ASN A 46 2.81 1.04 5.28
C ASN A 46 4.27 1.20 5.74
N GLY A 47 5.14 0.21 5.53
CA GLY A 47 6.58 0.32 5.77
C GLY A 47 7.25 1.35 4.86
N LEU A 48 6.88 1.38 3.57
CA LEU A 48 7.36 2.40 2.63
C LEU A 48 6.87 3.81 2.99
N ALA A 49 5.62 3.94 3.47
CA ALA A 49 5.09 5.22 3.94
C ALA A 49 5.83 5.76 5.19
N GLY A 50 6.48 4.88 5.95
CA GLY A 50 7.38 5.24 7.06
C GLY A 50 8.76 5.75 6.62
N GLN A 51 9.15 5.53 5.35
CA GLN A 51 10.37 6.02 4.73
C GLN A 51 10.10 7.24 3.82
N GLY A 52 9.13 8.08 4.17
CA GLY A 52 8.99 9.40 3.55
C GLY A 52 10.35 10.12 3.55
N PRO A 53 10.65 10.98 2.57
CA PRO A 53 11.99 11.51 2.33
C PRO A 53 12.56 12.06 3.63
N GLU A 54 13.39 11.25 4.28
CA GLU A 54 14.14 11.66 5.44
C GLU A 54 14.99 12.80 4.92
N SER A 55 14.79 13.99 5.51
CA SER A 55 15.55 15.20 5.24
C SER A 55 16.95 14.82 4.83
N ALA A 56 17.33 15.16 3.60
CA ALA A 56 18.73 15.21 3.22
C ALA A 56 19.40 16.10 4.27
N SER A 57 20.04 15.48 5.25
CA SER A 57 20.93 16.14 6.16
C SER A 57 22.08 16.60 5.29
N ASP A 58 22.00 17.88 4.89
CA ASP A 58 23.08 18.67 4.31
C ASP A 58 24.24 18.66 5.32
N GLY A 59 25.01 17.57 5.29
CA GLY A 59 26.27 17.42 6.00
C GLY A 59 27.38 18.03 5.16
N ASP A 60 27.30 19.34 4.88
CA ASP A 60 28.42 20.13 4.38
C ASP A 60 29.51 20.14 5.46
N SER A 61 30.47 19.22 5.32
CA SER A 61 31.63 19.13 6.20
C SER A 61 32.73 20.03 5.62
N ARG A 62 32.87 21.22 6.23
CA ARG A 62 34.04 22.11 6.07
C ARG A 62 35.27 21.56 6.79
#